data_AF-A0A6M7WLQ3-F1
#
_entry.id   AF-A0A6M7WLQ3-F1
#
_cell.length_a   1.000
_cell.length_b   1.000
_cell.length_c   1.000
_cell.angle_alpha   90.00
_cell.angle_beta   90.00
_cell.angle_gamma   90.00
#
_symmetry.space_group_name_H-M   'P 1'
#
loop_
_entity.id
_entity.type
_entity.pdbx_description
1 polymer ?
#
loop_
_entity_poly.entity_id
_entity_poly.type
_entity_poly.pdbx_seq_one_letter_code
_entity_poly.pdbx_strand_id
1 'polypeptide(L)'
;MAALAGISLAMLAVAQSGAEAAVTRSEYCSRLGLQLDGAIRTKAQPGANASEIAQATALQDKANRFCSERKQAQGILTYANALKLLGVTPVDLDQ
;
A
#
# COMPACT_ATOMS: atom_id res chain seq x y z
N MET A 1 -29.07 54.68 14.50
CA MET A 1 -27.60 54.52 14.62
C MET A 1 -27.26 53.11 14.17
N ALA A 2 -26.54 52.99 13.06
CA ALA A 2 -26.22 51.71 12.43
C ALA A 2 -24.96 51.12 13.06
N ALA A 3 -24.98 49.84 13.43
CA ALA A 3 -23.81 49.09 13.87
C ALA A 3 -23.52 48.00 12.84
N LEU A 4 -22.57 48.27 11.95
CA LEU A 4 -21.94 47.27 11.09
C LEU A 4 -20.52 47.06 11.65
N ALA A 5 -20.25 45.89 12.23
CA ALA A 5 -18.91 45.47 12.61
C ALA A 5 -18.63 44.12 11.95
N GLY A 6 -17.58 44.12 11.12
CA GLY A 6 -17.31 43.13 10.08
C GLY A 6 -16.88 41.75 10.58
N ILE A 7 -17.29 40.74 9.84
CA ILE A 7 -16.86 39.36 9.98
C ILE A 7 -15.52 39.23 9.23
N SER A 8 -14.42 39.09 9.97
CA SER A 8 -13.12 38.78 9.38
C SER A 8 -13.05 37.28 9.07
N LEU A 9 -13.16 36.94 7.79
CA LEU A 9 -12.85 35.61 7.27
C LEU A 9 -11.34 35.51 7.06
N ALA A 10 -10.62 34.99 8.06
CA ALA A 10 -9.24 34.57 7.87
C ALA A 10 -9.24 33.29 7.00
N MET A 11 -9.00 33.46 5.70
CA MET A 11 -8.64 32.34 4.82
C MET A 11 -7.23 31.87 5.22
N LEU A 12 -7.16 30.80 6.00
CA LEU A 12 -5.90 30.09 6.21
C LEU A 12 -5.58 29.35 4.91
N ALA A 13 -4.72 29.97 4.11
CA ALA A 13 -4.08 29.36 2.96
C ALA A 13 -3.39 28.07 3.40
N VAL A 14 -3.92 26.92 2.94
CA VAL A 14 -3.18 25.65 2.99
C VAL A 14 -2.03 25.81 2.00
N ALA A 15 -0.85 26.09 2.52
CA ALA A 15 0.37 25.95 1.77
C ALA A 15 0.56 24.44 1.50
N GLN A 16 0.18 23.98 0.32
CA GLN A 16 0.63 22.70 -0.20
C GLN A 16 2.12 22.82 -0.52
N SER A 17 2.94 22.70 0.52
CA SER A 17 4.38 22.51 0.38
C SER A 17 4.62 21.20 -0.34
N GLY A 18 5.23 21.27 -1.53
CA GLY A 18 5.66 20.13 -2.34
C GLY A 18 6.83 19.35 -1.72
N ALA A 19 6.68 18.93 -0.46
CA ALA A 19 7.41 17.78 0.04
C ALA A 19 6.80 16.55 -0.62
N GLU A 20 7.61 15.68 -1.22
CA GLU A 20 7.17 14.33 -1.57
C GLU A 20 6.51 13.74 -0.31
N ALA A 21 5.19 13.58 -0.35
CA ALA A 21 4.45 13.14 0.82
C ALA A 21 5.00 11.76 1.17
N ALA A 22 5.64 11.65 2.34
CA ALA A 22 6.20 10.40 2.83
C ALA A 22 5.20 9.27 2.59
N VAL A 23 5.64 8.22 1.89
CA VAL A 23 4.75 7.14 1.48
C VAL A 23 4.07 6.56 2.71
N THR A 24 2.74 6.67 2.75
CA THR A 24 1.99 6.14 3.89
C THR A 24 2.03 4.62 3.87
N ARG A 25 1.95 3.99 5.04
CA ARG A 25 1.87 2.52 5.12
C ARG A 25 0.68 1.93 4.35
N SER A 26 -0.39 2.70 4.18
CA SER A 26 -1.54 2.29 3.37
C SER A 26 -1.20 2.24 1.89
N GLU A 27 -0.49 3.26 1.40
CA GLU A 27 0.00 3.30 0.02
C GLU A 27 0.99 2.16 -0.24
N TYR A 28 1.86 1.86 0.74
CA TYR A 28 2.79 0.75 0.63
C TYR A 28 2.07 -0.61 0.54
N CYS A 29 1.03 -0.83 1.36
CA CYS A 29 0.16 -2.00 1.24
C CYS A 29 -0.45 -2.13 -0.16
N SER A 30 -0.99 -1.05 -0.73
CA SER A 30 -1.58 -1.05 -2.08
C SER A 30 -0.57 -1.44 -3.15
N ARG A 31 0.64 -0.87 -3.10
CA ARG A 31 1.69 -1.12 -4.09
C ARG A 31 2.22 -2.54 -4.04
N LEU A 32 2.47 -3.07 -2.84
CA LEU A 32 2.89 -4.46 -2.67
C LEU A 32 1.80 -5.45 -3.11
N GLY A 33 0.53 -5.13 -2.86
CA GLY A 33 -0.60 -5.92 -3.33
C GLY A 33 -0.63 -6.03 -4.86
N LEU A 34 -0.47 -4.91 -5.57
CA LEU A 34 -0.39 -4.88 -7.03
C LEU A 34 0.84 -5.64 -7.55
N GLN A 35 2.00 -5.48 -6.91
CA GLN A 35 3.22 -6.19 -7.28
C GLN A 35 3.03 -7.70 -7.17
N LEU A 36 2.40 -8.18 -6.08
CA LEU A 36 2.15 -9.59 -5.86
C LEU A 36 1.12 -10.17 -6.84
N ASP A 37 0.04 -9.45 -7.15
CA ASP A 37 -0.92 -9.87 -8.18
C ASP A 37 -0.22 -10.05 -9.55
N GLY A 38 0.61 -9.09 -9.94
CA GLY A 38 1.40 -9.19 -11.17
C GLY A 38 2.38 -10.37 -11.17
N ALA A 39 3.04 -10.62 -10.04
CA ALA A 39 3.95 -11.76 -9.86
C ALA A 39 3.23 -13.11 -9.96
N ILE A 40 2.06 -13.25 -9.31
CA ILE A 40 1.23 -14.45 -9.37
C ILE A 40 0.79 -14.73 -10.82
N ARG A 41 0.30 -13.71 -11.54
CA ARG A 41 -0.11 -13.84 -12.94
C ARG A 41 1.03 -14.27 -13.85
N THR A 42 2.22 -13.68 -13.65
CA THR A 42 3.42 -14.02 -14.43
C THR A 42 3.87 -15.45 -14.14
N LYS A 43 3.81 -15.89 -12.88
CA LYS A 43 4.19 -17.24 -12.47
C LYS A 43 3.18 -18.30 -12.89
N ALA A 44 1.92 -17.99 -13.16
CA ALA A 44 0.88 -18.95 -13.54
C ALA A 44 1.01 -19.55 -14.95
N GLN A 45 2.18 -19.48 -15.58
CA GLN A 45 2.45 -20.07 -16.90
C GLN A 45 2.57 -21.61 -16.83
N PRO A 46 2.40 -22.32 -17.97
CA PRO A 46 2.56 -23.79 -18.01
C PRO A 46 3.91 -24.25 -17.47
N GLY A 47 3.91 -25.23 -16.56
CA GLY A 47 5.12 -25.75 -15.89
C GLY A 47 5.43 -25.08 -14.55
N ALA A 48 4.59 -24.16 -14.08
CA ALA A 48 4.77 -23.51 -12.79
C ALA A 48 4.46 -24.42 -11.58
N ASN A 49 5.09 -24.11 -10.46
CA ASN A 49 4.81 -24.75 -9.19
C ASN A 49 3.46 -24.25 -8.64
N ALA A 50 2.40 -25.00 -8.90
CA ALA A 50 1.05 -24.67 -8.43
C ALA A 50 0.96 -24.52 -6.91
N SER A 51 1.79 -25.25 -6.14
CA SER A 51 1.81 -25.11 -4.68
C SER A 51 2.43 -23.79 -4.23
N GLU A 52 3.46 -23.31 -4.93
CA GLU A 52 4.08 -22.00 -4.67
C GLU A 52 3.08 -20.87 -4.94
N ILE A 53 2.35 -20.97 -6.06
CA ILE A 53 1.30 -20.01 -6.43
C ILE A 53 0.18 -20.00 -5.39
N ALA A 54 -0.34 -21.17 -5.01
CA ALA A 54 -1.40 -21.27 -4.00
C ALA A 54 -0.98 -20.69 -2.64
N GLN A 55 0.27 -20.92 -2.23
CA GLN A 55 0.83 -20.35 -1.00
C GLN A 55 0.98 -18.83 -1.10
N ALA A 56 1.43 -18.30 -2.24
CA ALA A 56 1.50 -16.85 -2.46
C ALA A 56 0.12 -16.19 -2.40
N THR A 57 -0.91 -16.79 -3.00
CA THR A 57 -2.30 -16.30 -2.94
C THR A 57 -2.83 -16.30 -1.51
N ALA A 58 -2.60 -17.37 -0.74
CA ALA A 58 -3.01 -17.42 0.67
C ALA A 58 -2.33 -16.33 1.52
N LEU A 59 -1.06 -16.02 1.23
CA LEU A 59 -0.35 -14.91 1.87
C LEU A 59 -0.91 -13.55 1.42
N GLN A 60 -1.29 -13.39 0.16
CA GLN A 60 -1.95 -12.18 -0.35
C GLN A 60 -3.24 -11.88 0.40
N ASP A 61 -4.12 -12.87 0.57
CA ASP A 61 -5.38 -12.71 1.32
C ASP A 61 -5.15 -12.32 2.78
N LYS A 62 -4.16 -12.96 3.42
CA LYS A 62 -3.75 -12.63 4.79
C LYS A 62 -3.20 -11.20 4.89
N ALA A 63 -2.36 -10.78 3.95
CA ALA A 63 -1.79 -9.45 3.91
C ALA A 63 -2.88 -8.38 3.69
N ASN A 64 -3.81 -8.63 2.76
CA ASN A 64 -4.99 -7.80 2.51
C ASN A 64 -5.79 -7.56 3.79
N ARG A 65 -6.07 -8.63 4.54
CA ARG A 65 -6.76 -8.54 5.82
C ARG A 65 -5.99 -7.71 6.85
N PHE A 66 -4.67 -7.89 6.97
CA PHE A 66 -3.89 -7.06 7.90
C PHE A 66 -3.87 -5.58 7.51
N CYS A 67 -3.74 -5.28 6.21
CA CYS A 67 -3.76 -3.91 5.72
C CYS A 67 -5.12 -3.22 5.97
N SER A 68 -6.24 -3.95 5.85
CA SER A 68 -7.58 -3.41 6.15
C SER A 68 -7.88 -3.27 7.65
N GLU A 69 -7.33 -4.15 8.50
CA GLU A 69 -7.49 -4.11 9.96
C GLU A 69 -6.55 -3.12 10.69
N ARG A 70 -5.94 -2.17 9.96
CA ARG A 70 -4.91 -1.24 10.50
C ARG A 70 -3.69 -1.94 11.13
N LYS A 71 -3.37 -3.14 10.66
CA LYS A 71 -2.14 -3.89 11.00
C LYS A 71 -1.13 -3.81 9.85
N GLN A 72 -0.92 -2.61 9.30
CA GLN A 72 -0.19 -2.45 8.03
C GLN A 72 1.24 -2.99 8.10
N ALA A 73 1.94 -2.86 9.24
CA ALA A 73 3.27 -3.43 9.40
C ALA A 73 3.29 -4.96 9.19
N GLN A 74 2.30 -5.68 9.72
CA GLN A 74 2.16 -7.12 9.51
C GLN A 74 1.75 -7.45 8.07
N GLY A 75 0.88 -6.62 7.48
CA GLY A 75 0.47 -6.74 6.07
C GLY A 75 1.65 -6.59 5.11
N ILE A 76 2.43 -5.52 5.25
CA ILE A 76 3.64 -5.23 4.46
C ILE A 76 4.64 -6.38 4.56
N LEU A 77 4.94 -6.86 5.78
CA LEU A 77 5.83 -8.00 5.96
C LEU A 77 5.30 -9.28 5.30
N THR A 78 3.98 -9.52 5.40
CA THR A 78 3.35 -10.70 4.78
C THR A 78 3.44 -10.63 3.25
N TYR A 79 3.20 -9.45 2.67
CA TYR A 79 3.41 -9.20 1.25
C TYR A 79 4.85 -9.45 0.81
N ALA A 80 5.82 -8.92 1.55
CA ALA A 80 7.23 -9.09 1.24
C ALA A 80 7.63 -10.57 1.24
N ASN A 81 7.10 -11.37 2.17
CA ASN A 81 7.36 -12.82 2.22
C ASN A 81 6.72 -13.56 1.03
N ALA A 82 5.51 -13.17 0.62
CA ALA A 82 4.86 -13.76 -0.56
C ALA A 82 5.63 -13.45 -1.85
N LEU A 83 6.13 -12.22 -2.00
CA LEU A 83 6.97 -11.83 -3.13
C LEU A 83 8.29 -12.61 -3.15
N LYS A 84 8.95 -12.76 -2.00
CA LYS A 84 10.17 -13.58 -1.86
C LYS A 84 9.93 -15.05 -2.22
N LEU A 85 8.79 -15.62 -1.82
CA LEU A 85 8.40 -16.98 -2.20
C LEU A 85 8.35 -17.14 -3.73
N LEU A 86 7.87 -16.11 -4.44
CA LEU A 86 7.85 -16.09 -5.90
C LEU A 86 9.19 -15.66 -6.53
N GLY A 87 10.23 -15.40 -5.73
CA GLY A 87 11.53 -14.93 -6.20
C GLY A 87 11.53 -13.47 -6.68
N VAL A 88 10.54 -12.67 -6.27
CA VAL A 88 10.43 -11.25 -6.61
C VAL A 88 10.93 -10.41 -5.43
N THR A 89 11.82 -9.46 -5.71
CA THR A 89 12.25 -8.48 -4.72
C THR A 89 11.12 -7.47 -4.46
N PRO A 90 10.66 -7.30 -3.21
CA PRO A 90 9.64 -6.31 -2.88
C PRO A 90 10.11 -4.89 -3.22
N VAL A 91 9.22 -4.06 -3.76
CA VAL A 91 9.53 -2.63 -3.95
C VAL A 91 9.81 -1.99 -2.59
N ASP A 92 10.92 -1.28 -2.46
CA ASP A 92 11.21 -0.49 -1.26
C ASP A 92 10.69 0.94 -1.46
N LEU A 93 9.95 1.45 -0.48
CA LEU A 93 9.34 2.79 -0.52
C LEU A 93 9.77 3.64 0.68
N ASP A 94 10.79 3.20 1.43
CA ASP A 94 11.31 3.90 2.62
C ASP A 94 12.39 4.94 2.24
N GLN A 95 12.24 5.58 1.07
CA GLN A 95 13.14 6.61 0.54
C GLN A 95 12.46 7.99 0.55
#